data_AF-A0A921R5C2-F1
#
_entry.id   AF-A0A921R5C2-F1
#
_cell.length_a   1.000
_cell.length_b   1.000
_cell.length_c   1.000
_cell.angle_alpha   90.00
_cell.angle_beta   90.00
_cell.angle_gamma   90.00
#
_symmetry.space_group_name_H-M   'P 1'
#
loop_
_entity.id
_entity.type
_entity.pdbx_description
1 polymer ?
#
loop_
_entity_poly.entity_id
_entity_poly.type
_entity_poly.pdbx_seq_one_letter_code
_entity_poly.pdbx_strand_id
1 'polypeptide(L)'
;MVDSSNTPLYSATITAVSGLYPETDLRRQISQPQPAAGTTLSPVFNLTVGVASHSRRKGARLAPGTSVKVSYSHLRLPMATGHVPDVSVGPRESRALPSVVASGRDVAVPGFLMDSLAEEMRSGQAMFEVELIESDGYGWRDVAKGWGLVGDTIRLH
;
A
#
# COMPACT_ATOMS: atom_id res chain seq x y z
N MET A 1 22.20 -2.10 -25.70
CA MET A 1 21.87 -2.85 -24.47
C MET A 1 21.46 -1.85 -23.41
N VAL A 2 20.17 -1.75 -23.11
CA VAL A 2 19.72 -1.02 -21.91
C VAL A 2 20.12 -1.89 -20.74
N ASP A 3 21.12 -1.44 -19.99
CA ASP A 3 21.59 -2.17 -18.82
C ASP A 3 20.48 -2.20 -17.76
N SER A 4 19.85 -3.35 -17.59
CA SER A 4 18.85 -3.60 -16.54
C SER A 4 19.43 -3.39 -15.12
N SER A 5 20.75 -3.19 -14.98
CA SER A 5 21.36 -2.80 -13.71
C SER A 5 21.11 -1.33 -13.32
N ASN A 6 20.53 -0.53 -14.21
CA ASN A 6 20.29 0.89 -13.97
C ASN A 6 18.88 1.24 -13.44
N THR A 7 17.99 0.24 -13.32
CA THR A 7 16.67 0.44 -12.73
C THR A 7 16.72 0.30 -11.21
N PRO A 8 16.21 1.29 -10.44
CA PRO A 8 16.04 1.13 -9.01
C PRO A 8 15.07 -0.02 -8.73
N LEU A 9 15.35 -0.79 -7.70
CA LEU A 9 14.47 -1.84 -7.22
C LEU A 9 13.69 -1.33 -6.03
N TYR A 10 12.38 -1.42 -6.12
CA TYR A 10 11.47 -1.04 -5.06
C TYR A 10 10.78 -2.29 -4.51
N SER A 11 10.59 -2.32 -3.20
CA SER A 11 9.84 -3.37 -2.54
C SER A 11 8.94 -2.80 -1.47
N ALA A 12 7.87 -3.50 -1.14
CA ALA A 12 7.02 -3.17 -0.01
C ALA A 12 6.68 -4.42 0.79
N THR A 13 6.38 -4.26 2.07
CA THR A 13 5.85 -5.33 2.91
C THR A 13 4.77 -4.75 3.79
N ILE A 14 3.57 -5.33 3.71
CA ILE A 14 2.47 -4.97 4.60
C ILE A 14 2.68 -5.74 5.89
N THR A 15 3.25 -5.09 6.90
CA THR A 15 3.64 -5.73 8.16
C THR A 15 2.47 -5.93 9.12
N ALA A 16 1.49 -5.04 9.07
CA ALA A 16 0.27 -5.14 9.88
C ALA A 16 -0.86 -4.34 9.25
N VAL A 17 -2.09 -4.77 9.51
CA VAL A 17 -3.31 -4.08 9.09
C VAL A 17 -4.28 -3.98 10.26
N SER A 18 -4.93 -2.84 10.40
CA SER A 18 -5.97 -2.59 11.39
C SER A 18 -7.11 -1.78 10.77
N GLY A 19 -8.29 -1.75 11.40
CA GLY A 19 -9.46 -1.04 10.84
C GLY A 19 -10.10 -1.69 9.61
N LEU A 20 -9.75 -2.96 9.34
CA LEU A 20 -10.38 -3.84 8.34
C LEU A 20 -11.13 -5.00 9.01
N TYR A 21 -11.63 -4.82 10.24
CA TYR A 21 -12.35 -5.88 10.96
C TYR A 21 -13.85 -5.61 10.94
N PRO A 22 -14.55 -6.05 9.89
CA PRO A 22 -15.97 -5.76 9.70
C PRO A 22 -16.81 -6.26 10.88
N GLU A 23 -16.48 -7.34 11.59
CA GLU A 23 -17.31 -7.78 12.73
C GLU A 23 -17.34 -6.79 13.91
N THR A 24 -16.26 -6.04 14.14
CA THR A 24 -16.18 -5.05 15.22
C THR A 24 -16.92 -3.78 14.82
N ASP A 25 -16.82 -3.40 13.55
CA ASP A 25 -17.48 -2.22 12.99
C ASP A 25 -18.98 -2.47 12.74
N LEU A 26 -19.37 -3.69 12.36
CA LEU A 26 -20.76 -4.15 12.26
C LEU A 26 -21.45 -4.11 13.63
N ARG A 27 -20.81 -4.57 14.72
CA ARG A 27 -21.37 -4.46 16.08
C ARG A 27 -21.59 -3.01 16.53
N ARG A 28 -20.70 -2.10 16.11
CA ARG A 28 -20.88 -0.65 16.34
C ARG A 28 -22.06 -0.08 15.57
N GLN A 29 -22.24 -0.46 14.31
CA GLN A 29 -23.35 0.02 13.47
C GLN A 29 -24.71 -0.57 13.86
N ILE A 30 -24.79 -1.84 14.30
CA ILE A 30 -26.04 -2.44 14.79
C ILE A 30 -26.59 -1.70 16.03
N SER A 31 -25.73 -0.98 16.74
CA SER A 31 -26.10 -0.17 17.91
C SER A 31 -26.64 1.23 17.56
N GLN A 32 -26.74 1.60 16.28
CA GLN A 32 -27.29 2.88 15.80
C GLN A 32 -28.44 2.68 14.78
N PRO A 33 -29.58 3.39 14.90
CA PRO A 33 -30.69 3.26 13.96
C PRO A 33 -30.42 4.01 12.64
N GLN A 34 -30.12 3.25 11.57
CA GLN A 34 -30.21 3.43 10.09
C GLN A 34 -30.01 4.83 9.44
N PRO A 35 -29.37 4.94 8.24
CA PRO A 35 -29.95 4.45 6.97
C PRO A 35 -28.96 3.60 6.13
N ALA A 36 -29.46 3.04 5.02
CA ALA A 36 -28.77 2.18 4.05
C ALA A 36 -27.62 2.88 3.27
N ALA A 37 -26.62 3.39 3.97
CA ALA A 37 -25.36 3.88 3.41
C ALA A 37 -24.30 2.80 3.65
N GLY A 38 -23.59 2.40 2.58
CA GLY A 38 -22.66 1.28 2.59
C GLY A 38 -21.65 1.33 3.74
N THR A 39 -21.28 0.17 4.25
CA THR A 39 -20.29 0.01 5.32
C THR A 39 -18.99 0.70 4.92
N THR A 40 -18.56 1.69 5.71
CA THR A 40 -17.29 2.37 5.53
C THR A 40 -16.24 1.80 6.47
N LEU A 41 -15.00 1.69 5.99
CA LEU A 41 -13.85 1.22 6.78
C LEU A 41 -12.86 2.34 7.00
N SER A 42 -12.09 2.27 8.09
CA SER A 42 -10.97 3.19 8.32
C SER A 42 -9.68 2.39 8.46
N PRO A 43 -9.18 1.80 7.36
CA PRO A 43 -8.05 0.91 7.41
C PRO A 43 -6.75 1.66 7.68
N VAL A 44 -5.85 1.03 8.42
CA VAL A 44 -4.49 1.50 8.66
C VAL A 44 -3.53 0.35 8.35
N PHE A 45 -2.65 0.58 7.37
CA PHE A 45 -1.61 -0.32 6.93
C PHE A 45 -0.25 0.16 7.42
N ASN A 46 0.44 -0.71 8.14
CA ASN A 46 1.85 -0.50 8.49
C ASN A 46 2.71 -1.18 7.43
N LEU A 47 3.52 -0.39 6.75
CA LEU A 47 4.30 -0.77 5.59
C LEU A 47 5.79 -0.62 5.89
N THR A 48 6.57 -1.57 5.41
CA THR A 48 8.00 -1.37 5.18
C THR A 48 8.22 -1.12 3.70
N VAL A 49 8.87 -0.02 3.32
CA VAL A 49 9.21 0.28 1.92
C VAL A 49 10.71 0.16 1.74
N GLY A 50 11.14 -0.63 0.76
CA GLY A 50 12.53 -0.85 0.41
C GLY A 50 12.90 -0.17 -0.89
N VAL A 51 14.10 0.38 -0.93
CA VAL A 51 14.75 0.88 -2.14
C VAL A 51 16.15 0.28 -2.24
N ALA A 52 16.53 -0.18 -3.43
CA ALA A 52 17.86 -0.73 -3.68
C ALA A 52 18.36 -0.32 -5.07
N SER A 53 19.68 -0.20 -5.20
CA SER A 53 20.34 -0.05 -6.49
C SER A 53 21.29 -1.22 -6.72
N HIS A 54 21.16 -1.89 -7.86
CA HIS A 54 22.15 -2.88 -8.33
C HIS A 54 23.25 -2.27 -9.20
N SER A 55 23.13 -0.99 -9.55
CA SER A 55 24.09 -0.31 -10.40
C SER A 55 25.42 -0.15 -9.67
N ARG A 56 26.52 -0.31 -10.41
CA ARG A 56 27.87 0.00 -9.91
C ARG A 56 28.18 1.50 -9.88
N ARG A 57 27.36 2.33 -10.54
CA ARG A 57 27.63 3.76 -10.73
C ARG A 57 26.53 4.68 -10.21
N LYS A 58 25.27 4.24 -10.24
CA LYS A 58 24.12 5.07 -9.88
C LYS A 58 23.45 4.56 -8.60
N GLY A 59 23.00 5.49 -7.77
CA GLY A 59 22.15 5.19 -6.62
C GLY A 59 20.68 5.01 -7.01
N ALA A 60 19.84 4.80 -6.00
CA ALA A 60 18.39 4.81 -6.12
C ALA A 60 17.80 5.78 -5.08
N ARG A 61 16.61 6.33 -5.36
CA ARG A 61 15.98 7.30 -4.45
C ARG A 61 14.47 7.20 -4.50
N LEU A 62 13.82 7.33 -3.35
CA LEU A 62 12.42 7.73 -3.23
C LEU A 62 12.39 9.24 -3.05
N ALA A 63 11.89 9.95 -4.04
CA ALA A 63 11.95 11.41 -4.07
C ALA A 63 11.05 12.05 -2.98
N PRO A 64 11.32 13.31 -2.60
CA PRO A 64 10.42 14.07 -1.76
C PRO A 64 9.01 14.15 -2.39
N GLY A 65 7.97 13.92 -1.59
CA GLY A 65 6.60 13.87 -2.11
C GLY A 65 6.17 12.49 -2.64
N THR A 66 7.03 11.46 -2.51
CA THR A 66 6.60 10.08 -2.76
C THR A 66 5.55 9.67 -1.72
N SER A 67 4.44 9.14 -2.22
CA SER A 67 3.38 8.56 -1.41
C SER A 67 3.18 7.10 -1.78
N VAL A 68 2.67 6.33 -0.84
CA VAL A 68 2.21 4.97 -1.07
C VAL A 68 0.68 4.95 -1.11
N LYS A 69 0.13 4.25 -2.09
CA LYS A 69 -1.30 3.95 -2.21
C LYS A 69 -1.47 2.45 -2.03
N VAL A 70 -2.43 2.07 -1.19
CA VAL A 70 -2.85 0.68 -1.01
C VAL A 70 -4.23 0.53 -1.61
N SER A 71 -4.41 -0.45 -2.49
CA SER A 71 -5.70 -0.75 -3.12
C SER A 71 -6.05 -2.22 -2.95
N TYR A 72 -7.33 -2.54 -2.95
CA TYR A 72 -7.83 -3.91 -2.83
C TYR A 72 -8.66 -4.31 -4.04
N SER A 73 -8.63 -5.60 -4.39
CA SER A 73 -9.35 -6.20 -5.51
C SER A 73 -8.91 -5.70 -6.90
N HIS A 74 -9.19 -6.48 -7.94
CA HIS A 74 -8.93 -6.13 -9.35
C HIS A 74 -9.56 -4.80 -9.79
N LEU A 75 -10.58 -4.31 -9.06
CA LEU A 75 -11.19 -2.99 -9.27
C LEU A 75 -10.35 -1.81 -8.73
N ARG A 76 -9.18 -2.08 -8.12
CA ARG A 76 -8.28 -1.08 -7.52
C ARG A 76 -9.02 -0.16 -6.54
N LEU A 77 -9.84 -0.75 -5.67
CA LEU A 77 -10.59 0.01 -4.67
C LEU A 77 -9.58 0.66 -3.71
N PRO A 78 -9.52 2.01 -3.64
CA PRO A 78 -8.52 2.70 -2.83
C PRO A 78 -8.80 2.45 -1.36
N MET A 79 -7.86 1.79 -0.68
CA MET A 79 -7.96 1.48 0.74
C MET A 79 -7.28 2.52 1.60
N ALA A 80 -6.07 2.94 1.24
CA ALA A 80 -5.29 3.83 2.08
C ALA A 80 -4.24 4.60 1.28
N THR A 81 -3.83 5.74 1.80
CA THR A 81 -2.68 6.50 1.30
C THR A 81 -1.76 6.88 2.46
N GLY A 82 -0.47 7.02 2.19
CA GLY A 82 0.53 7.38 3.19
C GLY A 82 1.73 8.07 2.57
N HIS A 83 2.42 8.91 3.34
CA HIS A 83 3.64 9.56 2.89
C HIS A 83 4.85 8.65 3.09
N VAL A 84 5.74 8.56 2.09
CA VAL A 84 6.99 7.82 2.18
C VAL A 84 8.14 8.81 2.41
N PRO A 85 8.94 8.66 3.49
CA PRO A 85 10.10 9.51 3.71
C PRO A 85 11.08 9.50 2.53
N ASP A 86 11.69 10.65 2.25
CA ASP A 86 12.78 10.75 1.28
C ASP A 86 13.94 9.85 1.73
N VAL A 87 14.38 9.00 0.82
CA VAL A 87 15.50 8.11 1.06
C VAL A 87 16.28 7.94 -0.22
N SER A 88 17.58 8.13 -0.11
CA SER A 88 18.54 7.80 -1.16
C SER A 88 19.46 6.69 -0.68
N VAL A 89 19.87 5.85 -1.62
CA VAL A 89 20.87 4.80 -1.44
C VAL A 89 21.94 4.96 -2.51
N GLY A 90 23.19 4.69 -2.14
CA GLY A 90 24.31 4.68 -3.06
C GLY A 90 24.29 3.52 -4.05
N PRO A 91 25.30 3.44 -4.93
CA PRO A 91 25.49 2.31 -5.82
C PRO A 91 25.70 1.02 -5.03
N ARG A 92 25.00 -0.07 -5.42
CA ARG A 92 25.05 -1.39 -4.73
C ARG A 92 24.60 -1.36 -3.27
N GLU A 93 23.83 -0.35 -2.89
CA GLU A 93 23.25 -0.23 -1.54
C GLU A 93 21.74 -0.49 -1.57
N SER A 94 21.21 -0.85 -0.40
CA SER A 94 19.79 -1.00 -0.15
C SER A 94 19.42 -0.39 1.20
N ARG A 95 18.17 0.05 1.31
CA ARG A 95 17.61 0.59 2.55
C ARG A 95 16.14 0.26 2.65
N ALA A 96 15.72 -0.16 3.84
CA ALA A 96 14.33 -0.38 4.20
C ALA A 96 13.86 0.70 5.18
N LEU A 97 12.65 1.21 4.96
CA LEU A 97 11.96 2.19 5.79
C LEU A 97 10.84 1.47 6.55
N PRO A 98 11.05 1.09 7.83
CA PRO A 98 10.13 0.22 8.56
C PRO A 98 8.86 0.89 9.10
N SER A 99 8.66 2.19 8.90
CA SER A 99 7.61 2.96 9.57
C SER A 99 6.75 3.80 8.62
N VAL A 100 6.45 3.27 7.44
CA VAL A 100 5.51 3.92 6.50
C VAL A 100 4.10 3.53 6.92
N VAL A 101 3.27 4.50 7.26
CA VAL A 101 1.86 4.26 7.61
C VAL A 101 0.98 4.81 6.50
N ALA A 102 0.12 3.97 5.96
CA ALA A 102 -0.94 4.37 5.05
C ALA A 102 -2.29 4.19 5.74
N SER A 103 -3.14 5.21 5.69
CA SER A 103 -4.47 5.15 6.28
C SER A 103 -5.56 5.58 5.30
N GLY A 104 -6.69 4.90 5.33
CA GLY A 104 -7.93 5.34 4.72
C GLY A 104 -8.91 5.81 5.80
N ARG A 105 -9.75 6.77 5.44
CA ARG A 105 -10.84 7.25 6.29
C ARG A 105 -12.15 7.11 5.56
N ASP A 106 -13.14 6.53 6.23
CA ASP A 106 -14.50 6.39 5.72
C ASP A 106 -14.56 5.75 4.31
N VAL A 107 -13.68 4.76 4.09
CA VAL A 107 -13.52 4.05 2.81
C VAL A 107 -14.76 3.23 2.53
N ALA A 108 -15.57 3.66 1.56
CA ALA A 108 -16.75 2.94 1.14
C ALA A 108 -16.37 1.68 0.37
N VAL A 109 -16.70 0.51 0.92
CA VAL A 109 -16.49 -0.78 0.27
C VAL A 109 -17.84 -1.30 -0.21
N PRO A 110 -18.00 -1.62 -1.50
CA PRO A 110 -19.20 -2.29 -1.99
C PRO A 110 -19.46 -3.59 -1.23
N GLY A 111 -20.72 -3.86 -0.85
CA GLY A 111 -21.08 -5.01 0.00
C GLY A 111 -20.54 -6.35 -0.51
N PHE A 112 -20.59 -6.59 -1.82
CA PHE A 112 -20.06 -7.82 -2.42
C PHE A 112 -18.54 -7.98 -2.28
N LEU A 113 -17.77 -6.88 -2.22
CA LEU A 113 -16.34 -6.93 -1.92
C LEU A 113 -16.07 -7.02 -0.42
N MET A 114 -16.98 -6.53 0.41
CA MET A 114 -16.84 -6.56 1.86
C MET A 114 -16.80 -8.00 2.38
N ASP A 115 -17.69 -8.86 1.90
CA ASP A 115 -17.75 -10.26 2.33
C ASP A 115 -16.48 -11.02 1.92
N SER A 116 -16.03 -10.84 0.67
CA SER A 116 -14.77 -11.43 0.19
C SER A 116 -13.56 -10.88 0.95
N LEU A 117 -13.49 -9.58 1.19
CA LEU A 117 -12.41 -8.97 1.98
C LEU A 117 -12.40 -9.51 3.39
N ALA A 118 -13.56 -9.66 4.05
CA ALA A 118 -13.67 -10.19 5.39
C ALA A 118 -13.17 -11.65 5.47
N GLU A 119 -13.58 -12.47 4.50
CA GLU A 119 -13.16 -13.88 4.41
C GLU A 119 -11.67 -14.00 4.13
N GLU A 120 -11.15 -13.27 3.14
CA GLU A 120 -9.74 -13.28 2.77
C GLU A 120 -8.84 -12.72 3.87
N MET A 121 -9.29 -11.69 4.61
CA MET A 121 -8.55 -11.17 5.77
C MET A 121 -8.50 -12.21 6.91
N ARG A 122 -9.57 -13.00 7.07
CA ARG A 122 -9.63 -14.08 8.07
C ARG A 122 -8.76 -15.28 7.67
N SER A 123 -8.71 -15.63 6.39
CA SER A 123 -7.88 -16.72 5.87
C SER A 123 -6.42 -16.33 5.63
N GLY A 124 -6.09 -15.03 5.72
CA GLY A 124 -4.76 -14.50 5.42
C GLY A 124 -4.45 -14.45 3.92
N GLN A 125 -5.49 -14.49 3.07
CA GLN A 125 -5.38 -14.52 1.61
C GLN A 125 -5.71 -13.17 0.96
N ALA A 126 -5.98 -12.13 1.75
CA ALA A 126 -6.27 -10.79 1.25
C ALA A 126 -5.04 -10.20 0.55
N MET A 127 -5.17 -10.01 -0.76
CA MET A 127 -4.10 -9.48 -1.60
C MET A 127 -4.34 -8.00 -1.91
N PHE A 128 -3.33 -7.19 -1.62
CA PHE A 128 -3.39 -5.75 -1.81
C PHE A 128 -2.39 -5.32 -2.87
N GLU A 129 -2.77 -4.33 -3.67
CA GLU A 129 -1.85 -3.61 -4.53
C GLU A 129 -1.20 -2.51 -3.71
N VAL A 130 0.13 -2.47 -3.74
CA VAL A 130 0.92 -1.36 -3.23
C VAL A 130 1.50 -0.61 -4.43
N GLU A 131 1.25 0.69 -4.48
CA GLU A 131 1.73 1.57 -5.54
C GLU A 131 2.47 2.75 -4.92
N LEU A 132 3.67 3.03 -5.41
CA LEU A 132 4.41 4.24 -5.12
C LEU A 132 4.08 5.28 -6.18
N ILE A 133 3.63 6.45 -5.74
CA ILE A 133 3.35 7.59 -6.59
C ILE A 133 4.21 8.77 -6.17
N GLU A 134 4.73 9.52 -7.12
CA GLU A 134 5.48 10.75 -6.88
C GLU A 134 4.65 11.94 -7.35
N SER A 135 4.54 12.98 -6.53
CA SER A 135 4.08 14.28 -7.01
C SER A 135 5.28 15.02 -7.59
N ASP A 136 5.29 15.21 -8.90
CA ASP A 136 6.09 16.28 -9.49
C ASP A 136 5.19 17.52 -9.67
N GLY A 137 5.77 18.71 -9.83
CA GLY A 137 4.99 19.96 -9.94
C GLY A 137 3.98 20.01 -11.11
N TYR A 138 3.84 18.93 -11.89
CA TYR A 138 2.94 18.78 -13.03
C TYR A 138 1.86 17.71 -12.81
N GLY A 139 1.91 16.92 -11.71
CA GLY A 139 0.90 15.93 -11.39
C GLY A 139 1.42 14.76 -10.56
N TRP A 140 0.71 13.64 -10.62
CA TRP A 140 1.11 12.38 -9.99
C TRP A 140 1.68 11.44 -11.04
N ARG A 141 2.81 10.83 -10.76
CA ARG A 141 3.43 9.78 -11.59
C ARG A 141 3.54 8.49 -10.83
N ASP A 142 3.17 7.39 -11.49
CA ASP A 142 3.40 6.05 -10.96
C ASP A 142 4.91 5.75 -11.01
N VAL A 143 5.49 5.45 -9.85
CA VAL A 143 6.92 5.10 -9.70
C VAL A 143 7.10 3.61 -9.87
N ALA A 144 6.32 2.82 -9.13
CA ALA A 144 6.34 1.36 -9.17
C ALA A 144 5.11 0.78 -8.46
N LYS A 145 4.66 -0.41 -8.86
CA LYS A 145 3.56 -1.11 -8.17
C LYS A 145 3.71 -2.62 -8.14
N GLY A 146 3.00 -3.26 -7.23
CA GLY A 146 2.99 -4.71 -7.10
C GLY A 146 1.88 -5.20 -6.17
N TRP A 147 1.56 -6.48 -6.30
CA TRP A 147 0.53 -7.15 -5.50
C TRP A 147 1.16 -8.13 -4.53
N GLY A 148 0.60 -8.23 -3.34
CA GLY A 148 0.93 -9.32 -2.43
C GLY A 148 0.09 -9.36 -1.17
N LEU A 149 0.31 -10.41 -0.39
CA LEU A 149 -0.39 -10.68 0.85
C LEU A 149 0.18 -9.85 2.00
N VAL A 150 -0.58 -9.77 3.09
CA VAL A 150 -0.07 -9.24 4.37
C VAL A 150 1.03 -10.17 4.89
N GLY A 151 2.19 -9.59 5.18
CA GLY A 151 3.40 -10.30 5.61
C GLY A 151 4.41 -10.59 4.49
N ASP A 152 3.99 -10.57 3.22
CA ASP A 152 4.86 -10.89 2.09
C ASP A 152 5.69 -9.69 1.62
N THR A 153 6.89 -9.97 1.12
CA THR A 153 7.70 -8.98 0.42
C THR A 153 7.24 -8.86 -1.03
N ILE A 154 6.57 -7.75 -1.32
CA ILE A 154 6.08 -7.35 -2.63
C ILE A 154 7.21 -6.68 -3.40
N ARG A 155 7.49 -7.16 -4.62
CA ARG A 155 8.36 -6.46 -5.56
C ARG A 155 7.52 -5.48 -6.37
N LEU A 156 7.99 -4.24 -6.46
CA LEU A 156 7.30 -3.19 -7.21
C LEU A 156 8.03 -2.97 -8.53
N HIS A 157 7.25 -2.91 -9.62
CA HIS A 157 7.73 -2.79 -10.99
C HIS A 157 7.13 -1.57 -11.70
#